data_AF-A0A7C2HU66-F1
#
_entry.id   AF-A0A7C2HU66-F1
#
_cell.length_a   1.000
_cell.length_b   1.000
_cell.length_c   1.000
_cell.angle_alpha   90.00
_cell.angle_beta   90.00
_cell.angle_gamma   90.00
#
_symmetry.space_group_name_H-M   'P 1'
#
loop_
_entity.id
_entity.type
_entity.pdbx_description
1 polymer ?
#
loop_
_entity_poly.entity_id
_entity_poly.type
_entity_poly.pdbx_seq_one_letter_code
_entity_poly.pdbx_strand_id
1 'polypeptide(L)' 'MAREIDWQLFEKACDLTASALRGSMGGEGSQPPRFAAEVFREVWAALKEASADLPAKPKAGF' A
#
# COMPACT_ATOMS: atom_id res chain seq x y z
N MET A 1 1.63 -5.01 -18.04
CA MET A 1 1.47 -3.59 -17.64
C MET A 1 0.55 -3.44 -16.42
N ALA A 2 -0.72 -3.83 -16.44
CA ALA A 2 -1.58 -3.82 -15.24
C ALA A 2 -0.98 -4.63 -14.06
N ARG A 3 -0.46 -5.82 -14.35
CA ARG A 3 0.23 -6.67 -13.34
C ARG A 3 1.53 -6.05 -12.78
N GLU A 4 2.17 -5.16 -13.51
CA GLU A 4 3.43 -4.52 -13.10
C GLU A 4 3.16 -3.31 -12.19
N ILE A 5 2.14 -2.49 -12.52
CA ILE A 5 1.69 -1.41 -11.63
C ILE A 5 1.05 -1.96 -10.35
N ASP A 6 0.30 -3.05 -10.42
CA ASP A 6 -0.24 -3.72 -9.23
C ASP A 6 0.87 -4.21 -8.29
N TRP A 7 1.97 -4.72 -8.84
CA TRP A 7 3.13 -5.14 -8.05
C TRP A 7 3.82 -3.96 -7.37
N GLN A 8 4.03 -2.86 -8.10
CA GLN A 8 4.62 -1.63 -7.55
C GLN A 8 3.75 -1.01 -6.44
N LEU A 9 2.41 -1.00 -6.64
CA LEU A 9 1.48 -0.54 -5.61
C LEU A 9 1.54 -1.45 -4.37
N PHE A 10 1.69 -2.76 -4.55
CA PHE A 10 1.76 -3.71 -3.46
C PHE A 10 3.03 -3.51 -2.62
N GLU A 11 4.19 -3.39 -3.26
CA GLU A 11 5.45 -3.06 -2.59
C GLU A 11 5.31 -1.76 -1.78
N LYS A 12 4.72 -0.72 -2.39
CA LYS A 12 4.49 0.55 -1.70
C LYS A 12 3.53 0.43 -0.51
N ALA A 13 2.48 -0.37 -0.64
CA ALA A 13 1.53 -0.63 0.44
C ALA A 13 2.21 -1.31 1.64
N CYS A 14 3.09 -2.28 1.38
CA CYS A 14 3.89 -2.94 2.42
C CYS A 14 4.79 -1.94 3.15
N ASP A 15 5.52 -1.09 2.42
CA ASP A 15 6.41 -0.09 3.02
C ASP A 15 5.68 0.92 3.90
N LEU A 16 4.55 1.44 3.41
CA LEU A 16 3.72 2.40 4.16
C LEU A 16 3.11 1.76 5.40
N THR A 17 2.62 0.52 5.28
CA THR A 17 2.08 -0.24 6.41
C THR A 17 3.16 -0.47 7.48
N ALA A 18 4.34 -0.92 7.09
CA ALA A 18 5.46 -1.13 8.02
C ALA A 18 5.88 0.18 8.71
N SER A 19 5.85 1.30 7.98
CA SER A 19 6.14 2.63 8.54
C SER A 19 5.07 3.06 9.55
N ALA A 20 3.79 2.83 9.26
CA ALA A 20 2.68 3.18 10.12
C ALA A 20 2.61 2.33 11.41
N LEU A 21 3.07 1.08 11.35
CA LEU A 21 3.12 0.16 12.50
C LEU A 21 4.36 0.36 13.38
N ARG A 22 5.28 1.24 13.00
CA ARG A 22 6.52 1.47 13.75
C ARG A 22 6.19 1.99 15.16
N GLY A 23 6.58 1.22 16.18
CA GLY A 23 6.37 1.55 17.59
C GLY A 23 4.99 1.16 18.14
N SER A 24 4.08 0.64 17.32
CA SER A 24 2.76 0.17 17.78
C SER A 24 2.70 -1.34 18.03
N MET A 25 3.79 -2.08 17.80
CA MET A 25 3.85 -3.54 17.87
C MET A 25 5.01 -4.03 18.76
N GLY A 26 4.79 -5.12 19.51
CA GLY A 26 5.87 -5.90 20.16
C GLY A 26 6.14 -5.65 21.65
N GLY A 27 5.26 -4.94 22.37
CA GLY A 27 5.43 -4.64 23.80
C GLY A 27 4.11 -4.62 24.60
N GLU A 28 4.19 -4.29 25.88
CA GLU A 28 3.01 -4.12 26.74
C GLU A 28 2.17 -2.93 26.23
N GLY A 29 0.86 -3.15 26.01
CA GLY A 29 -0.02 -2.17 25.36
C GLY A 29 0.09 -2.09 23.83
N SER A 30 0.80 -3.03 23.18
CA SER A 30 0.88 -3.08 21.72
C SER A 30 -0.43 -3.51 21.06
N GLN A 31 -0.60 -3.07 19.82
CA GLN A 31 -1.75 -3.43 19.00
C GLN A 31 -1.75 -4.92 18.69
N PRO A 32 -2.93 -5.56 18.61
CA PRO A 32 -3.01 -6.98 18.27
C PRO A 32 -2.47 -7.22 16.85
N PRO A 33 -1.92 -8.41 16.54
CA PRO A 33 -1.36 -8.71 15.21
C PRO A 33 -2.32 -8.43 14.04
N ARG A 34 -3.63 -8.58 14.26
CA ARG A 34 -4.68 -8.27 13.28
C ARG A 34 -4.68 -6.81 12.83
N PHE A 35 -4.27 -5.89 13.69
CA PHE A 35 -4.21 -4.47 13.39
C PHE A 35 -3.30 -4.19 12.18
N ALA A 36 -2.20 -4.94 12.02
CA ALA A 36 -1.32 -4.81 10.86
C ALA A 36 -2.05 -5.09 9.53
N ALA A 37 -2.93 -6.10 9.51
CA ALA A 37 -3.71 -6.44 8.35
C ALA A 37 -4.83 -5.41 8.07
N GLU A 38 -5.34 -4.75 9.10
CA GLU A 38 -6.32 -3.67 8.97
C GLU A 38 -5.65 -2.43 8.35
N VAL A 39 -4.50 -2.01 8.89
CA VAL A 39 -3.71 -0.90 8.32
C VAL A 39 -3.34 -1.17 6.86
N PHE A 40 -2.87 -2.38 6.54
CA PHE A 40 -2.55 -2.74 5.16
C PHE A 40 -3.75 -2.60 4.22
N ARG A 41 -4.93 -3.04 4.68
CA ARG A 41 -6.15 -3.04 3.86
C ARG A 41 -6.58 -1.62 3.49
N GLU A 42 -6.53 -0.70 4.46
CA GLU A 42 -6.85 0.72 4.24
C GLU A 42 -5.84 1.38 3.29
N VAL A 43 -4.54 1.15 3.50
CA VAL A 43 -3.49 1.68 2.61
C VAL A 43 -3.64 1.15 1.19
N TRP A 44 -3.88 -0.16 1.04
CA TRP A 44 -4.05 -0.80 -0.26
C TRP A 44 -5.28 -0.25 -1.00
N ALA A 45 -6.41 -0.08 -0.31
CA ALA A 45 -7.62 0.49 -0.89
C ALA A 45 -7.37 1.91 -1.42
N ALA A 46 -6.74 2.77 -0.61
CA ALA A 46 -6.40 4.14 -1.00
C ALA A 46 -5.46 4.19 -2.21
N LEU A 47 -4.45 3.32 -2.27
CA LEU A 47 -3.53 3.24 -3.41
C LEU A 47 -4.22 2.76 -4.68
N LYS A 48 -5.15 1.81 -4.58
CA LYS A 48 -5.92 1.32 -5.73
C LYS A 48 -6.88 2.38 -6.25
N GLU A 49 -7.54 3.12 -5.37
CA GLU A 49 -8.38 4.26 -5.73
C GLU A 49 -7.56 5.33 -6.46
N ALA A 50 -6.45 5.79 -5.86
CA ALA A 50 -5.57 6.77 -6.48
C ALA A 50 -4.98 6.31 -7.82
N SER A 51 -4.77 5.00 -7.99
CA SER A 51 -4.25 4.46 -9.25
C SER A 51 -5.25 4.56 -10.41
N ALA A 52 -6.55 4.67 -10.13
CA ALA A 52 -7.57 4.86 -11.14
C ALA A 52 -7.51 6.25 -11.79
N ASP A 53 -7.00 7.24 -11.05
CA ASP A 53 -6.83 8.63 -11.51
C ASP A 53 -5.53 8.86 -12.27
N LEU A 54 -4.64 7.85 -12.33
CA LEU A 54 -3.38 8.00 -13.05
C LEU A 54 -3.64 8.07 -14.56
N PRO A 55 -3.10 9.10 -15.25
CA PRO A 55 -3.20 9.16 -16.70
C PRO A 55 -2.56 7.92 -17.32
N ALA A 56 -3.21 7.34 -18.33
CA ALA A 56 -2.62 6.26 -19.11
C ALA A 56 -1.25 6.73 -19.62
N LYS A 57 -0.21 5.90 -19.43
CA LYS A 57 1.15 6.22 -19.88
C LYS A 57 1.07 6.65 -21.36
N PRO A 58 1.59 7.84 -21.74
CA PRO A 58 1.61 8.21 -23.15
C PRO A 58 2.32 7.09 -23.90
N LYS A 59 1.65 6.51 -24.91
CA LYS A 59 2.31 5.59 -25.83
C LYS A 59 3.46 6.39 -26.44
N ALA A 60 4.70 5.99 -26.16
CA ALA A 60 5.85 6.58 -26.83
C ALA A 60 5.64 6.41 -28.34
N GLY A 61 5.56 7.52 -29.05
CA GLY A 61 5.25 7.53 -30.47
C GLY A 61 5.06 8.94 -31.00
N PHE A 62 6.16 9.67 -31.12
CA PHE A 62 6.61 10.31 -32.35
C PHE A 62 8.15 10.32 -32.36
#